data_AF-A0A371QC70-F1
#
_entry.id   AF-A0A371QC70-F1
#
_cell.length_a   1.000
_cell.length_b   1.000
_cell.length_c   1.000
_cell.angle_alpha   90.00
_cell.angle_beta   90.00
_cell.angle_gamma   90.00
#
_symmetry.space_group_name_H-M   'P 1'
#
loop_
_entity.id
_entity.type
_entity.pdbx_description
1 polymer ?
#
loop_
_entity_poly.entity_id
_entity_poly.type
_entity_poly.pdbx_seq_one_letter_code
_entity_poly.pdbx_strand_id
1 'polypeptide(L)'
;MITEFGLSYNENDPIILAKNRKKHMLKRHGDEFADFEKTYSQIPDILTTPDYVGLHPDGKSLQFVKLLEENTLVAVRLDPKNGSVRTMYPLTDNKLKNYLDAKRMRKM
;
A
#
# COMPACT_ATOMS: atom_id res chain seq x y z
N MET A 1 -7.77 -5.38 -12.78
CA MET A 1 -6.43 -4.77 -12.54
C MET A 1 -5.56 -5.62 -11.61
N ILE A 2 -6.14 -6.17 -10.54
CA ILE A 2 -5.45 -7.14 -9.64
C ILE A 2 -5.28 -8.53 -10.30
N THR A 3 -6.13 -8.83 -11.28
CA THR A 3 -6.04 -10.01 -12.15
C THR A 3 -4.72 -10.11 -12.91
N GLU A 4 -4.07 -8.99 -13.24
CA GLU A 4 -2.75 -8.99 -13.92
C GLU A 4 -1.62 -9.52 -13.04
N PHE A 5 -1.79 -9.44 -11.72
CA PHE A 5 -0.87 -10.05 -10.75
C PHE A 5 -1.25 -11.50 -10.42
N GLY A 6 -2.21 -12.10 -11.15
CA GLY A 6 -2.66 -13.47 -10.94
C GLY A 6 -3.42 -13.68 -9.63
N LEU A 7 -3.92 -12.60 -9.02
CA LEU A 7 -4.63 -12.65 -7.75
C LEU A 7 -6.14 -12.64 -7.98
N SER A 8 -6.84 -13.58 -7.35
CA SER A 8 -8.31 -13.56 -7.26
C SER A 8 -8.73 -12.59 -6.16
N TYR A 9 -8.80 -11.31 -6.49
CA TYR A 9 -9.42 -10.29 -5.65
C TYR A 9 -10.47 -9.58 -6.47
N ASN A 10 -11.71 -9.56 -5.99
CA ASN A 10 -12.74 -8.76 -6.63
C ASN A 10 -12.54 -7.32 -6.18
N GLU A 11 -12.50 -6.38 -7.12
CA GLU A 11 -12.34 -4.95 -6.81
C GLU A 11 -13.51 -4.42 -5.93
N ASN A 12 -14.62 -5.16 -5.86
CA ASN A 12 -15.75 -4.90 -4.96
C ASN A 12 -15.58 -5.47 -3.53
N ASP A 13 -14.59 -6.33 -3.29
CA ASP A 13 -14.33 -6.86 -1.96
C ASP A 13 -13.83 -5.72 -1.05
N PRO A 14 -14.30 -5.63 0.21
CA PRO A 14 -13.94 -4.52 1.07
C PRO A 14 -12.48 -4.59 1.54
N ILE A 15 -11.79 -3.44 1.57
CA ILE A 15 -10.51 -3.29 2.27
C ILE A 15 -10.76 -2.75 3.67
N ILE A 16 -10.32 -3.49 4.69
CA ILE A 16 -10.55 -3.22 6.10
C ILE A 16 -9.30 -2.59 6.72
N LEU A 17 -9.46 -1.40 7.29
CA LEU A 17 -8.47 -0.73 8.15
C LEU A 17 -8.88 -0.88 9.62
N ALA A 18 -8.32 -1.87 10.31
CA ALA A 18 -8.64 -2.13 11.71
C ALA A 18 -8.11 -1.02 12.64
N LYS A 19 -8.86 -0.67 13.69
CA LYS A 19 -8.53 0.44 14.62
C LYS A 19 -7.13 0.33 15.26
N ASN A 20 -6.67 -0.90 15.53
CA ASN A 20 -5.35 -1.14 16.13
C ASN A 20 -4.19 -0.95 15.14
N ARG A 21 -4.45 -0.86 13.82
CA ARG A 21 -3.41 -0.67 12.79
C ARG A 21 -2.71 0.66 12.90
N LYS A 22 -3.44 1.72 13.23
CA LYS A 22 -2.86 3.06 13.44
C LYS A 22 -1.73 3.02 14.47
N LYS A 23 -2.00 2.45 15.66
CA LYS A 23 -1.00 2.32 16.74
C LYS A 23 0.20 1.46 16.31
N HIS A 24 -0.05 0.40 15.54
CA HIS A 24 1.02 -0.45 15.02
C HIS A 24 1.93 0.29 14.04
N MET A 25 1.35 0.99 13.06
CA MET A 25 2.08 1.77 12.06
C MET A 25 2.83 2.93 12.70
N LEU A 26 2.18 3.66 13.61
CA LEU A 26 2.80 4.75 14.36
C LEU A 26 4.03 4.26 15.14
N LYS A 27 3.95 3.11 15.82
CA LYS A 27 5.09 2.53 16.54
C LYS A 27 6.22 2.07 15.63
N ARG A 28 5.92 1.66 14.39
CA ARG A 28 6.91 1.06 13.47
C ARG A 28 7.56 2.05 12.53
N HIS A 29 6.79 3.02 12.06
CA HIS A 29 7.15 3.93 10.97
C HIS A 29 6.82 5.38 11.31
N GLY A 30 6.30 5.68 12.50
CA GLY A 30 5.89 7.05 12.88
C GLY A 30 6.99 8.08 12.67
N ASP A 31 8.21 7.74 13.11
CA ASP A 31 9.40 8.59 13.00
C ASP A 31 9.98 8.65 11.58
N GLU A 32 9.47 7.84 10.65
CA GLU A 32 9.88 7.89 9.24
C GLU A 32 9.09 8.96 8.47
N PHE A 33 7.90 9.34 8.93
CA PHE A 33 7.07 10.35 8.29
C PHE A 33 7.34 11.75 8.84
N ALA A 34 7.30 12.75 7.97
CA ALA A 34 7.26 14.15 8.41
C ALA A 34 5.98 14.48 9.20
N ASP A 35 4.83 13.94 8.78
CA ASP A 35 3.56 14.02 9.48
C ASP A 35 2.77 12.72 9.30
N PHE A 36 2.90 11.81 10.26
CA PHE A 36 2.22 10.51 10.24
C PHE A 36 0.70 10.65 10.18
N GLU A 37 0.11 11.62 10.89
CA GLU A 37 -1.34 11.74 11.02
C GLU A 37 -1.96 12.26 9.72
N LYS A 38 -1.34 13.27 9.11
CA LYS A 38 -1.71 13.77 7.77
C LYS A 38 -1.66 12.63 6.76
N THR A 39 -0.56 11.90 6.68
CA THR A 39 -0.42 10.81 5.70
C THR A 39 -1.35 9.64 5.98
N TYR A 40 -1.54 9.26 7.26
CA TYR A 40 -2.48 8.19 7.64
C TYR A 40 -3.92 8.52 7.21
N SER A 41 -4.31 9.80 7.26
CA SER A 41 -5.63 10.23 6.80
C SER A 41 -5.84 10.05 5.28
N GLN A 42 -4.75 9.94 4.50
CA GLN A 42 -4.78 9.73 3.06
C GLN A 42 -4.85 8.27 2.63
N ILE A 43 -4.78 7.29 3.54
CA ILE A 43 -4.89 5.85 3.19
C ILE A 43 -6.08 5.54 2.26
N PRO A 44 -7.32 6.06 2.49
CA PRO A 44 -8.42 5.81 1.57
C PRO A 44 -8.13 6.26 0.14
N ASP A 45 -7.53 7.44 -0.02
CA ASP A 45 -7.18 8.02 -1.32
C ASP A 45 -6.03 7.25 -2.01
N ILE A 46 -5.04 6.79 -1.24
CA ILE A 46 -3.97 5.92 -1.75
C ILE A 46 -4.53 4.59 -2.27
N LEU A 47 -5.57 4.05 -1.62
CA LEU A 47 -6.17 2.78 -2.03
C LEU A 47 -7.14 2.93 -3.22
N THR A 48 -7.81 4.07 -3.36
CA THR A 48 -8.77 4.29 -4.45
C THR A 48 -8.13 4.88 -5.70
N THR A 49 -7.11 5.74 -5.56
CA THR A 49 -6.41 6.38 -6.67
C THR A 49 -4.89 6.32 -6.48
N PRO A 50 -4.31 5.10 -6.42
CA PRO A 50 -2.84 4.92 -6.42
C PRO A 50 -2.24 5.36 -7.76
N ASP A 51 -0.98 5.80 -7.74
CA ASP A 51 -0.18 5.98 -8.97
C ASP A 51 0.45 4.67 -9.43
N TYR A 52 0.78 3.79 -8.48
CA TYR A 52 1.33 2.47 -8.78
C TYR A 52 0.72 1.39 -7.90
N VAL A 53 0.56 0.20 -8.47
CA VAL A 53 0.20 -1.01 -7.74
C VAL A 53 1.22 -2.10 -8.04
N GLY A 54 1.57 -2.86 -7.00
CA GLY A 54 2.48 -3.99 -7.11
C GLY A 54 2.08 -5.17 -6.24
N LEU A 55 2.76 -6.29 -6.45
CA LEU A 55 2.64 -7.47 -5.63
C LEU A 55 3.92 -7.64 -4.80
N HIS A 56 3.75 -7.77 -3.49
CA HIS A 56 4.86 -8.10 -2.62
C HIS A 56 5.44 -9.49 -3.00
N PRO A 57 6.77 -9.71 -2.95
CA PRO A 57 7.40 -10.96 -3.40
C PRO A 57 6.91 -12.24 -2.72
N ASP A 58 6.29 -12.12 -1.54
CA ASP A 58 5.67 -13.26 -0.86
C ASP A 58 4.33 -13.70 -1.48
N GLY A 59 3.82 -12.95 -2.47
CA GLY A 59 2.59 -13.19 -3.19
C GLY A 59 1.30 -12.95 -2.39
N LYS A 60 1.39 -12.39 -1.17
CA LYS A 60 0.25 -12.32 -0.23
C LYS A 60 -0.30 -10.91 -0.04
N SER A 61 0.43 -9.89 -0.49
CA SER A 61 0.05 -8.50 -0.28
C SER A 61 0.19 -7.67 -1.54
N LEU A 62 -0.86 -6.94 -1.87
CA LEU A 62 -0.77 -5.82 -2.80
C LEU A 62 -0.11 -4.63 -2.11
N GLN A 63 0.65 -3.90 -2.89
CA GLN A 63 1.34 -2.67 -2.49
C GLN A 63 0.81 -1.53 -3.34
N PHE A 64 0.11 -0.60 -2.72
CA PHE A 64 -0.43 0.60 -3.35
C PHE A 64 0.52 1.76 -3.05
N VAL A 65 0.96 2.47 -4.07
CA VAL A 65 1.84 3.62 -3.93
C VAL A 65 1.17 4.84 -4.51
N LYS A 66 1.20 5.94 -3.76
CA LYS A 66 0.82 7.27 -4.25
C LYS A 66 2.01 8.21 -4.16
N LEU A 67 2.20 8.98 -5.23
CA LEU A 67 3.16 10.06 -5.29
C LEU A 67 2.58 11.26 -4.55
N LEU A 68 3.24 11.65 -3.48
CA LEU A 68 2.86 12.76 -2.61
C LEU A 68 4.12 13.60 -2.39
N GLU A 69 4.04 14.61 -1.51
CA GLU A 69 5.26 15.29 -1.00
C GLU A 69 6.28 14.27 -0.47
N GLU A 70 5.76 13.24 0.21
CA GLU A 70 6.48 12.04 0.58
C GLU A 70 5.72 10.83 0.04
N ASN A 71 6.22 10.27 -1.06
CA ASN A 71 5.69 9.03 -1.65
C ASN A 71 5.37 8.01 -0.57
N THR A 72 4.17 7.45 -0.60
CA THR A 72 3.71 6.58 0.47
C THR A 72 3.24 5.26 -0.10
N LEU A 73 3.68 4.17 0.52
CA LEU A 73 3.26 2.82 0.21
C LEU A 73 2.30 2.30 1.29
N VAL A 74 1.14 1.79 0.88
CA VAL A 74 0.19 1.06 1.72
C VAL A 74 0.16 -0.41 1.30
N ALA A 75 0.41 -1.32 2.24
CA ALA A 75 0.35 -2.76 1.98
C ALA A 75 -0.98 -3.35 2.44
N VAL A 76 -1.69 -4.00 1.54
CA VAL A 76 -2.96 -4.70 1.80
C VAL A 76 -2.74 -6.19 1.63
N ARG A 77 -2.98 -6.94 2.69
CA ARG A 77 -2.99 -8.41 2.61
C ARG A 77 -4.34 -8.87 2.09
N LEU A 78 -4.29 -9.75 1.09
CA LEU A 78 -5.49 -10.33 0.52
C LEU A 78 -5.88 -11.58 1.32
N ASP A 79 -7.14 -11.60 1.74
CA ASP A 79 -7.81 -12.75 2.32
C ASP A 79 -8.96 -13.14 1.36
N PRO A 80 -9.48 -14.38 1.37
CA PRO A 80 -10.40 -14.87 0.32
C PRO A 80 -11.70 -14.09 0.11
N LYS A 81 -12.05 -13.16 1.00
CA LYS A 81 -13.31 -12.37 0.97
C LYS A 81 -13.11 -10.88 1.25
N ASN A 82 -11.89 -10.44 1.56
CA ASN A 82 -11.59 -9.04 1.90
C ASN A 82 -10.08 -8.76 1.80
N GLY A 83 -9.75 -7.47 1.77
CA GLY A 83 -8.39 -6.98 1.97
C GLY A 83 -8.20 -6.48 3.41
N SER A 84 -7.02 -6.64 3.98
CA SER A 84 -6.67 -6.06 5.28
C SER A 84 -5.44 -5.16 5.16
N VAL A 85 -5.58 -3.88 5.50
CA VAL A 85 -4.42 -2.97 5.55
C VAL A 85 -3.46 -3.44 6.63
N ARG A 86 -2.19 -3.68 6.27
CA ARG A 86 -1.18 -4.23 7.19
C ARG A 86 -0.20 -3.18 7.67
N THR A 87 0.31 -2.35 6.77
CA THR A 87 1.27 -1.28 7.10
C THR A 87 1.21 -0.13 6.09
N MET A 88 1.79 1.00 6.47
CA MET A 88 2.03 2.18 5.65
C MET A 88 3.43 2.71 6.00
N TYR A 89 4.23 3.09 5.02
CA TYR A 89 5.56 3.70 5.24
C TYR A 89 5.96 4.59 4.05
N PRO A 90 6.85 5.58 4.26
CA PRO A 90 7.44 6.38 3.20
C PRO A 90 8.24 5.52 2.23
N LEU A 91 8.09 5.77 0.93
CA LEU A 91 8.80 5.06 -0.12
C LEU A 91 9.69 6.03 -0.90
N THR A 92 10.99 5.99 -0.63
CA THR A 92 11.94 6.83 -1.36
C THR A 92 11.89 6.59 -2.87
N ASP A 93 12.19 7.61 -3.67
CA ASP A 93 12.21 7.51 -5.13
C ASP A 93 13.15 6.40 -5.61
N ASN A 94 14.30 6.22 -4.96
CA ASN A 94 15.23 5.15 -5.30
C ASN A 94 14.63 3.75 -5.05
N LYS A 95 13.86 3.56 -3.96
CA LYS A 95 13.14 2.31 -3.71
C LYS A 95 12.03 2.10 -4.74
N LEU A 96 11.27 3.13 -5.07
CA LEU A 96 10.23 3.06 -6.09
C LEU A 96 10.83 2.68 -7.45
N LYS A 97 11.93 3.34 -7.86
CA LYS A 97 12.67 3.02 -9.07
C LYS A 97 13.12 1.55 -9.08
N ASN A 98 13.71 1.07 -7.99
CA ASN A 98 14.13 -0.33 -7.87
C ASN A 98 12.94 -1.31 -8.01
N TYR A 99 11.76 -0.95 -7.48
CA TYR A 99 10.56 -1.79 -7.62
C TYR A 99 10.04 -1.82 -9.06
N LEU A 100 10.11 -0.69 -9.77
CA LEU A 100 9.74 -0.58 -11.19
C LEU A 100 10.73 -1.35 -12.08
N ASP A 101 12.04 -1.19 -11.86
CA ASP A 101 13.09 -1.90 -12.59
C ASP A 101 12.99 -3.43 -12.40
N ALA A 102 12.64 -3.86 -11.18
CA ALA A 102 12.38 -5.26 -10.85
C ALA A 102 11.00 -5.77 -11.34
N LYS A 103 10.22 -4.94 -12.04
CA LYS A 103 8.86 -5.24 -12.53
C LYS A 103 7.89 -5.72 -11.43
N ARG A 104 8.12 -5.25 -10.19
CA ARG A 104 7.28 -5.57 -9.02
C ARG A 104 6.08 -4.63 -8.90
N MET A 105 6.11 -3.51 -9.60
CA MET A 105 5.06 -2.49 -9.63
C MET A 105 4.71 -2.09 -11.06
N ARG A 106 3.47 -1.65 -11.24
CA ARG A 106 2.90 -1.15 -12.50
C ARG A 106 2.22 0.18 -12.24
N LYS A 107 2.26 1.07 -13.22
CA LYS A 107 1.57 2.36 -13.19
C LYS A 107 0.06 2.16 -13.40
N MET A 108 -0.75 2.95 -12.72
CA MET A 108 -2.22 2.94 -12.78
C MET A 108 -2.78 4.00 -13.71
#